data_AF-A0A920PVJ0-F1
#
_entry.id   AF-A0A920PVJ0-F1
#
_cell.length_a   1.000
_cell.length_b   1.000
_cell.length_c   1.000
_cell.angle_alpha   90.00
_cell.angle_beta   90.00
_cell.angle_gamma   90.00
#
_symmetry.space_group_name_H-M   'P 1'
#
loop_
_entity.id
_entity.type
_entity.pdbx_description
1 polymer ?
#
loop_
_entity_poly.entity_id
_entity_poly.type
_entity_poly.pdbx_seq_one_letter_code
_entity_poly.pdbx_strand_id
1 'polypeptide(L)'
;MDQQPQKLEVRPRLPEWLKVKMPGSQRYLELQKIMRGQRLHTVCEEAHCPNIGECWDRGTATFMILGDICTRSCRYCAVTTGRPKEG
;
A
#
# COMPACT_ATOMS: atom_id res chain seq x y z
N MET A 1 -12.11 -20.67 -29.36
CA MET A 1 -11.92 -19.78 -28.18
C MET A 1 -10.43 -19.47 -28.13
N ASP A 2 -9.97 -18.55 -28.97
CA ASP A 2 -8.56 -18.28 -29.17
C ASP A 2 -8.07 -17.32 -28.09
N GLN A 3 -7.32 -17.85 -27.12
CA GLN A 3 -6.61 -17.03 -26.14
C GLN A 3 -5.31 -16.56 -26.79
N GLN A 4 -5.30 -15.30 -27.25
CA GLN A 4 -4.08 -14.65 -27.71
C GLN A 4 -3.13 -14.38 -26.53
N PRO A 5 -1.83 -14.66 -26.65
CA PRO A 5 -0.86 -14.42 -25.59
C PRO A 5 -0.70 -12.91 -25.35
N GLN A 6 -0.91 -12.48 -24.12
CA GLN A 6 -0.71 -11.08 -23.72
C GLN A 6 0.78 -10.74 -23.81
N LYS A 7 1.12 -9.84 -24.73
CA LYS A 7 2.47 -9.29 -24.90
C LYS A 7 2.84 -8.49 -23.64
N LEU A 8 3.80 -8.98 -22.85
CA LEU A 8 4.31 -8.25 -21.69
C LEU A 8 5.03 -6.98 -22.17
N GLU A 9 4.39 -5.83 -22.01
CA GLU A 9 5.05 -4.54 -22.23
C GLU A 9 6.09 -4.31 -21.12
N VAL A 10 7.36 -4.13 -21.53
CA VAL A 10 8.46 -3.83 -20.61
C VAL A 10 8.27 -2.40 -20.11
N ARG A 11 7.82 -2.26 -18.86
CA ARG A 11 7.73 -0.95 -18.21
C ARG A 11 9.13 -0.35 -18.02
N PRO A 12 9.31 0.96 -18.23
CA PRO A 12 10.57 1.64 -17.93
C PRO A 12 10.97 1.39 -16.48
N ARG A 13 12.26 1.09 -16.24
CA ARG A 13 12.75 0.95 -14.87
C ARG A 13 12.69 2.30 -14.16
N LEU A 14 12.43 2.25 -12.85
CA LEU A 14 12.46 3.43 -12.00
C LEU A 14 13.89 4.04 -11.97
N PRO A 15 14.05 5.37 -12.07
CA PRO A 15 15.33 6.03 -11.88
C PRO A 15 15.92 5.73 -10.49
N GLU A 16 17.26 5.71 -10.39
CA GLU A 16 17.95 5.34 -9.14
C GLU A 16 17.55 6.22 -7.95
N TRP A 17 17.43 7.53 -8.17
CA TRP A 17 17.07 8.51 -7.13
C TRP A 17 15.64 8.36 -6.58
N LEU A 18 14.76 7.62 -7.28
CA LEU A 18 13.37 7.38 -6.85
C LEU A 18 13.21 6.04 -6.12
N LYS A 19 14.26 5.21 -6.05
CA LYS A 19 14.21 3.93 -5.34
C LYS A 19 14.36 4.14 -3.85
N VAL A 20 13.61 3.34 -3.08
CA VAL A 20 13.67 3.31 -1.61
C VAL A 20 14.16 1.94 -1.15
N LYS A 21 14.71 1.89 0.06
CA LYS A 21 15.10 0.62 0.69
C LYS A 21 13.87 -0.13 1.16
N MET A 22 13.93 -1.46 1.10
CA MET A 22 12.88 -2.31 1.67
C MET A 22 12.77 -2.07 3.19
N PRO A 23 11.55 -1.94 3.73
CA PRO A 23 11.34 -1.81 5.17
C PRO A 23 11.68 -3.12 5.88
N GLY A 24 12.06 -3.03 7.15
CA GLY A 24 12.40 -4.20 7.96
C GLY A 24 13.02 -3.92 9.32
N SER A 25 12.95 -2.67 9.81
CA SER A 25 13.42 -2.35 11.15
C SER A 25 12.53 -3.02 12.20
N GLN A 26 13.05 -3.17 13.42
CA GLN A 26 12.31 -3.73 14.54
C GLN A 26 10.99 -2.99 14.79
N ARG A 27 11.02 -1.66 14.75
CA ARG A 27 9.85 -0.82 14.98
C ARG A 27 8.82 -0.87 13.84
N TYR A 28 9.29 -1.01 12.60
CA TYR A 28 8.40 -1.33 11.48
C TYR A 28 7.64 -2.63 11.71
N LEU A 29 8.33 -3.70 12.14
CA LEU A 29 7.70 -5.01 12.41
C LEU A 29 6.70 -4.95 13.57
N GLU A 30 6.99 -4.16 14.60
CA GLU A 30 6.08 -3.92 15.72
C GLU A 30 4.79 -3.23 15.28
N LEU A 31 4.90 -2.12 14.54
CA LEU A 31 3.73 -1.44 13.98
C LEU A 31 2.95 -2.36 13.04
N GLN A 32 3.63 -3.13 12.18
CA GLN A 32 2.99 -4.11 11.31
C GLN A 32 2.17 -5.13 12.10
N LYS A 33 2.72 -5.63 13.21
CA LYS A 33 2.03 -6.57 14.10
C LYS A 33 0.81 -5.92 14.76
N ILE A 34 0.93 -4.66 15.20
CA ILE A 34 -0.18 -3.91 15.81
C ILE A 34 -1.30 -3.69 14.79
N MET A 35 -0.99 -3.16 13.59
CA MET A 35 -1.99 -2.87 12.56
C MET A 35 -2.78 -4.13 12.20
N ARG A 36 -2.09 -5.24 11.92
CA ARG A 36 -2.72 -6.52 11.58
C ARG A 36 -3.47 -7.14 12.76
N GLY A 37 -2.89 -7.09 13.96
CA GLY A 37 -3.49 -7.65 15.17
C GLY A 37 -4.78 -6.94 15.57
N GLN A 38 -4.85 -5.62 15.34
CA GLN A 38 -6.01 -4.79 15.66
C GLN A 38 -6.94 -4.55 14.47
N ARG A 39 -6.66 -5.17 13.31
CA ARG A 39 -7.43 -5.00 12.07
C ARG A 39 -7.60 -3.52 11.68
N LEU A 40 -6.52 -2.75 11.82
CA LEU A 40 -6.47 -1.33 11.46
C LEU A 40 -5.95 -1.17 10.03
N HIS A 41 -6.47 -0.17 9.34
CA HIS A 41 -6.03 0.21 8.00
C HIS A 41 -5.21 1.49 8.04
N THR A 42 -4.21 1.59 7.18
CA THR A 42 -3.36 2.78 7.07
C THR A 42 -3.18 3.16 5.61
N VAL A 43 -3.14 4.46 5.32
CA VAL A 43 -2.80 4.92 3.95
C VAL A 43 -1.36 4.55 3.59
N CYS A 44 -0.51 4.29 4.58
CA CYS A 44 0.86 3.82 4.39
C CYS A 44 0.88 2.50 3.60
N GLU A 45 0.01 1.55 3.98
CA GLU A 45 -0.13 0.25 3.32
C GLU A 45 -1.05 0.32 2.09
N GLU A 46 -2.28 0.82 2.25
CA GLU A 46 -3.31 0.76 1.19
C GLU A 46 -2.97 1.58 -0.06
N ALA A 47 -2.14 2.63 0.09
CA ALA A 47 -1.70 3.45 -1.03
C ALA A 47 -0.28 3.10 -1.53
N HIS A 48 0.34 2.03 -1.01
CA HIS A 48 1.72 1.63 -1.33
C HIS A 48 2.74 2.77 -1.13
N CYS A 49 2.67 3.45 0.02
CA CYS A 49 3.54 4.59 0.28
C CYS A 49 5.03 4.16 0.32
N PRO A 50 5.92 4.75 -0.49
CA PRO A 50 7.34 4.38 -0.51
C PRO A 50 8.06 4.71 0.81
N ASN A 51 7.48 5.58 1.64
CA ASN A 51 8.06 6.02 2.90
C ASN A 51 7.61 5.20 4.11
N ILE A 52 6.83 4.12 3.93
CA ILE A 52 6.28 3.33 5.05
C ILE A 52 7.37 2.87 6.03
N GLY A 53 8.53 2.45 5.52
CA GLY A 53 9.66 2.04 6.35
C GLY A 53 10.15 3.15 7.27
N GLU A 54 10.43 4.33 6.72
CA GLU A 54 10.92 5.47 7.50
C GLU A 54 9.85 6.00 8.48
N CYS A 55 8.61 6.15 8.02
CA CYS A 55 7.53 6.66 8.87
C CYS A 55 7.28 5.74 10.06
N TRP A 56 7.18 4.43 9.82
CA TRP A 56 6.91 3.47 10.89
C TRP A 56 8.10 3.25 11.80
N ASP A 57 9.33 3.35 11.30
CA ASP A 57 10.53 3.31 12.14
C ASP A 57 10.56 4.46 13.16
N ARG A 58 10.02 5.62 12.79
CA ARG A 58 9.80 6.76 13.70
C ARG A 58 8.57 6.59 14.61
N GLY A 59 7.80 5.52 14.44
CA GLY A 59 6.55 5.29 15.17
C GLY A 59 5.37 6.12 14.68
N THR A 60 5.39 6.56 13.43
CA THR A 60 4.34 7.39 12.82
C THR A 60 3.56 6.60 11.77
N ALA A 61 2.23 6.65 11.86
CA ALA A 61 1.32 6.09 10.87
C ALA A 61 0.12 7.02 10.65
N THR A 62 -0.45 6.98 9.44
CA THR A 62 -1.68 7.70 9.10
C THR A 62 -2.80 6.69 8.88
N PHE A 63 -3.77 6.69 9.78
CA PHE A 63 -4.87 5.72 9.81
C PHE A 63 -5.94 6.03 8.77
N MET A 64 -6.60 4.97 8.31
CA MET A 64 -7.84 5.00 7.54
C MET A 64 -8.96 4.40 8.39
N ILE A 65 -9.97 5.21 8.72
CA ILE A 65 -10.98 4.85 9.73
C ILE A 65 -12.20 4.10 9.16
N LEU A 66 -12.47 4.20 7.85
CA LEU A 66 -13.65 3.61 7.20
C LEU A 66 -13.32 2.34 6.38
N GLY A 67 -12.22 1.67 6.72
CA GLY A 67 -11.72 0.50 6.00
C GLY A 67 -10.73 0.84 4.88
N ASP A 68 -10.41 -0.18 4.09
CA ASP A 68 -9.46 -0.21 2.96
C ASP A 68 -10.09 0.09 1.59
N ILE A 69 -11.42 0.07 1.48
CA ILE A 69 -12.14 0.25 0.22
C ILE A 69 -12.62 1.69 0.05
N CYS A 70 -12.19 2.34 -1.03
CA CYS A 70 -12.72 3.63 -1.45
C CYS A 70 -13.84 3.45 -2.49
N THR A 71 -14.95 4.17 -2.34
CA THR A 71 -16.05 4.18 -3.34
C THR A 71 -15.75 5.07 -4.55
N ARG A 72 -14.68 5.88 -4.49
CA ARG A 72 -14.23 6.76 -5.57
C ARG A 72 -13.05 6.13 -6.32
N SER A 73 -12.95 6.42 -7.61
CA SER A 73 -11.88 5.95 -8.51
C SER A 73 -10.92 7.06 -8.93
N CYS A 74 -10.28 7.70 -7.96
CA CYS A 74 -9.27 8.72 -8.26
C CYS A 74 -8.12 8.10 -9.07
N ARG A 75 -7.86 8.60 -10.29
CA ARG A 75 -6.89 8.01 -11.25
C ARG A 75 -5.46 7.86 -10.70
N TYR A 76 -5.09 8.64 -9.70
CA TYR A 76 -3.76 8.62 -9.09
C TYR A 76 -3.68 7.77 -7.82
N CYS A 77 -4.81 7.38 -7.24
CA CYS A 77 -4.86 6.74 -5.94
C CYS A 77 -4.74 5.22 -6.10
N ALA A 78 -3.87 4.59 -5.31
CA ALA A 78 -3.67 3.15 -5.33
C ALA A 78 -4.62 2.38 -4.39
N VAL A 79 -5.38 3.08 -3.53
CA VAL A 79 -6.36 2.45 -2.62
C VAL A 79 -7.39 1.68 -3.43
N THR A 80 -7.74 0.48 -2.97
CA THR A 80 -8.69 -0.40 -3.65
C THR A 80 -10.03 0.29 -3.85
N THR A 81 -10.48 0.38 -5.11
CA THR A 81 -11.80 0.90 -5.45
C THR A 81 -12.84 -0.22 -5.38
N GLY A 82 -13.97 0.02 -4.73
CA GLY A 82 -15.04 -0.96 -4.67
C GLY A 82 -16.22 -0.53 -3.81
N ARG A 83 -17.10 -1.50 -3.54
CA ARG A 83 -18.13 -1.37 -2.51
C ARG A 83 -17.57 -1.96 -1.21
N PRO A 84 -17.51 -1.19 -0.11
CA PRO A 84 -17.13 -1.73 1.19
C PRO A 84 -18.05 -2.89 1.58
N LYS A 85 -17.50 -3.91 2.23
CA LYS A 85 -18.31 -4.95 2.87
C LYS A 85 -18.84 -4.37 4.18
N GLU A 86 -20.10 -4.64 4.48
CA GLU A 86 -20.65 -4.29 5.79
C GLU A 86 -19.86 -5.03 6.88
N GLY A 87 -19.53 -4.33 7.97
CA GLY A 87 -18.83 -4.86 9.13
C GLY A 87 -19.74 -5.64 10.06
#